data_AF-A0A975RV37-F1
#
_entry.id   AF-A0A975RV37-F1
#
_cell.length_a   1.000
_cell.length_b   1.000
_cell.length_c   1.000
_cell.angle_alpha   90.00
_cell.angle_beta   90.00
_cell.angle_gamma   90.00
#
_symmetry.space_group_name_H-M   'P 1'
#
loop_
_entity.id
_entity.type
_entity.pdbx_description
1 polymer ?
#
loop_
_entity_poly.entity_id
_entity_poly.type
_entity_poly.pdbx_seq_one_letter_code
_entity_poly.pdbx_strand_id
1 'polypeptide(L)'
;MRLEQYSRELGDRGFLYQFWTFDRDHRHPFLLNPGEGDELAGYQAGFRFSPDSQWLVRMQKLGAGYQTLFLYRRNGYQFSPATTKPLGDLAWDYFFSSPASKGMQRDPRDRYSLNHAQVNLLKGMEENYAWLGQQWPDSRYVVISLSFDTQGQEKPTPWIEGWRCVYDLKAGTFSVPAGFAEHNAKAVRNPQPRSE
;
A
#
# COMPACT_ATOMS: atom_id res chain seq x y z
N MET A 1 -1.25 -0.19 22.93
CA MET A 1 -0.53 0.65 21.96
C MET A 1 -1.56 1.64 21.44
N ARG A 2 -1.22 2.92 21.40
CA ARG A 2 -2.06 3.98 20.84
C ARG A 2 -1.34 4.60 19.66
N LEU A 3 -2.10 4.93 18.63
CA LEU A 3 -1.59 5.68 17.49
C LEU A 3 -2.24 7.05 17.47
N GLU A 4 -1.42 8.07 17.29
CA GLU A 4 -1.85 9.46 17.24
C GLU A 4 -1.25 10.14 16.02
N GLN A 5 -1.97 11.11 15.49
CA GLN A 5 -1.56 11.87 14.32
C GLN A 5 -1.66 13.35 14.67
N TYR A 6 -0.59 14.07 14.40
CA TYR A 6 -0.48 15.50 14.61
C TYR A 6 -0.20 16.15 13.27
N SER A 7 -0.66 17.37 13.06
CA SER A 7 -0.36 18.12 11.85
C SER A 7 0.13 19.52 12.18
N ARG A 8 0.96 20.05 11.29
CA ARG A 8 1.28 21.47 11.23
C ARG A 8 0.87 22.02 9.87
N GLU A 9 0.38 23.24 9.87
CA GLU A 9 0.07 23.97 8.64
C GLU A 9 1.37 24.50 8.00
N LEU A 10 1.47 24.40 6.68
CA LEU A 10 2.62 24.83 5.87
C LEU A 10 2.24 25.97 4.89
N GLY A 11 1.10 26.64 5.12
CA GLY A 11 0.53 27.64 4.21
C GLY A 11 0.04 26.99 2.92
N ASP A 12 0.42 27.56 1.77
CA ASP A 12 -0.02 27.09 0.43
C ASP A 12 0.40 25.65 0.10
N ARG A 13 1.36 25.08 0.84
CA ARG A 13 1.77 23.67 0.73
C ARG A 13 0.86 22.70 1.49
N GLY A 14 -0.17 23.19 2.17
CA GLY A 14 -1.12 22.39 2.92
C GLY A 14 -0.61 22.04 4.32
N PHE A 15 -0.62 20.75 4.67
CA PHE A 15 -0.26 20.27 6.01
C PHE A 15 0.94 19.33 5.95
N LEU A 16 1.68 19.23 7.05
CA LEU A 16 2.60 18.14 7.29
C LEU A 16 2.16 17.36 8.52
N TYR A 17 1.94 16.06 8.34
CA TYR A 17 1.53 15.15 9.38
C TYR A 17 2.72 14.43 10.02
N GLN A 18 2.61 14.18 11.32
CA GLN A 18 3.48 13.30 12.08
C GLN A 18 2.65 12.18 12.69
N PHE A 19 3.15 10.96 12.60
CA PHE A 19 2.46 9.78 13.10
C PHE A 19 3.26 9.20 14.27
N TRP A 20 2.62 9.14 15.43
CA TRP A 20 3.26 8.75 16.67
C TRP A 20 2.61 7.50 17.23
N THR A 21 3.43 6.57 17.72
CA THR A 21 2.98 5.44 18.54
C THR A 21 3.36 5.66 19.99
N PHE A 22 2.44 5.27 20.87
CA PHE A 22 2.62 5.32 22.32
C PHE A 22 2.29 3.96 22.93
N ASP A 23 3.07 3.57 23.93
CA ASP A 23 2.70 2.46 24.80
C ASP A 23 1.39 2.75 25.55
N ARG A 24 0.88 1.74 26.28
CA ARG A 24 -0.44 1.84 26.94
C ARG A 24 -0.50 3.00 27.92
N ASP A 25 0.61 3.28 28.60
CA ASP A 25 0.67 4.28 29.66
C ASP A 25 1.14 5.66 29.13
N HIS A 26 1.28 5.81 27.81
CA HIS A 26 1.65 7.05 27.11
C HIS A 26 3.01 7.63 27.56
N ARG A 27 3.97 6.76 27.90
CA ARG A 27 5.30 7.13 28.40
C ARG A 27 6.40 7.06 27.34
N HIS A 28 6.21 6.24 26.31
CA HIS A 28 7.22 5.99 25.31
C HIS A 28 6.74 6.42 23.91
N PRO A 29 6.86 7.73 23.57
CA PRO A 29 6.55 8.20 22.23
C PRO A 29 7.57 7.69 21.21
N PHE A 30 7.10 7.29 20.03
CA PHE A 30 7.95 6.95 18.91
C PHE A 30 7.37 7.50 17.60
N LEU A 31 8.16 8.30 16.88
CA LEU A 31 7.78 8.90 15.60
C LEU A 31 7.98 7.88 14.47
N LEU A 32 6.92 7.57 13.73
CA LEU A 32 6.96 6.60 12.63
C LEU A 32 7.56 7.15 11.34
N ASN A 33 7.45 8.46 11.11
CA ASN A 33 7.84 9.12 9.86
C ASN A 33 8.90 10.22 10.06
N PRO A 34 10.03 9.96 10.74
CA PRO A 34 11.06 10.96 10.93
C PRO A 34 11.65 11.39 9.57
N GLY A 35 11.68 12.70 9.32
CA GLY A 35 12.27 13.26 8.10
C GLY A 35 11.40 13.15 6.84
N GLU A 36 10.19 12.58 6.91
CA GLU A 36 9.27 12.59 5.78
C GLU A 36 8.73 14.01 5.52
N GLY A 37 8.76 14.42 4.25
CA GLY A 37 8.17 15.66 3.76
C GLY A 37 6.68 15.54 3.45
N ASP A 38 6.11 16.63 2.93
CA ASP A 38 4.71 16.73 2.49
C ASP A 38 4.37 15.77 1.35
N GLU A 39 5.35 15.32 0.56
CA GLU A 39 5.14 14.27 -0.43
C GLU A 39 4.58 12.97 0.17
N LEU A 40 5.14 12.52 1.31
CA LEU A 40 4.75 11.26 1.95
C LEU A 40 3.82 11.47 3.14
N ALA A 41 3.84 12.67 3.74
CA ALA A 41 3.11 12.98 4.96
C ALA A 41 2.24 14.25 4.81
N GLY A 42 1.86 14.63 3.59
CA GLY A 42 0.97 15.76 3.32
C GLY A 42 -0.49 15.53 3.71
N TYR A 43 -0.86 14.27 3.96
CA TYR A 43 -2.21 13.85 4.31
C TYR A 43 -2.21 12.98 5.56
N GLN A 44 -3.33 13.03 6.29
CA GLN A 44 -3.65 12.07 7.34
C GLN A 44 -3.59 10.64 6.76
N ALA A 45 -3.15 9.68 7.58
CA ALA A 45 -3.04 8.29 7.19
C ALA A 45 -4.03 7.40 7.95
N GLY A 46 -4.39 6.30 7.33
CA GLY A 46 -5.05 5.20 8.03
C GLY A 46 -4.02 4.20 8.56
N PHE A 47 -4.36 3.46 9.60
CA PHE A 47 -3.46 2.49 10.22
C PHE A 47 -4.18 1.20 10.58
N ARG A 48 -3.50 0.06 10.40
CA ARG A 48 -4.00 -1.27 10.79
C ARG A 48 -2.90 -2.10 11.43
N PHE A 49 -3.22 -2.69 12.58
CA PHE A 49 -2.36 -3.65 13.24
C PHE A 49 -2.69 -5.05 12.75
N SER A 50 -1.69 -5.93 12.72
CA SER A 50 -1.93 -7.37 12.67
C SER A 50 -2.61 -7.83 13.98
N PRO A 51 -3.33 -8.97 13.98
CA PRO A 51 -3.99 -9.53 15.15
C PRO A 51 -3.04 -9.70 16.36
N ASP A 52 -1.80 -10.13 16.09
CA ASP A 52 -0.74 -10.30 17.11
C ASP A 52 -0.04 -8.99 17.53
N SER A 53 -0.45 -7.85 16.93
CA SER A 53 0.11 -6.53 17.14
C SER A 53 1.63 -6.44 16.90
N GLN A 54 2.20 -7.35 16.11
CA GLN A 54 3.62 -7.33 15.72
C GLN A 54 3.88 -6.50 14.47
N TRP A 55 2.85 -6.25 13.68
CA TRP A 55 2.93 -5.51 12.42
C TRP A 55 1.96 -4.36 12.40
N LEU A 56 2.36 -3.29 11.73
CA LEU A 56 1.57 -2.10 11.51
C LEU A 56 1.66 -1.74 10.03
N VAL A 57 0.51 -1.61 9.37
CA VAL A 57 0.41 -1.06 8.02
C VAL A 57 -0.13 0.37 8.10
N ARG A 58 0.59 1.31 7.51
CA ARG A 58 0.13 2.68 7.26
C ARG A 58 -0.40 2.78 5.84
N MET A 59 -1.66 3.17 5.72
CA MET A 59 -2.36 3.45 4.47
C MET A 59 -2.25 4.95 4.20
N GLN A 60 -1.39 5.34 3.26
CA GLN A 60 -1.03 6.73 3.02
C GLN A 60 -1.66 7.25 1.73
N LYS A 61 -2.44 8.33 1.84
CA LYS A 61 -2.83 9.15 0.69
C LYS A 61 -1.65 10.04 0.28
N LEU A 62 -1.38 10.12 -1.02
CA LEU A 62 -0.31 10.97 -1.58
C LEU A 62 -0.86 12.14 -2.41
N GLY A 63 -2.11 12.07 -2.84
CA GLY A 63 -2.71 13.09 -3.70
C GLY A 63 -4.04 12.63 -4.30
N ALA A 64 -4.57 13.40 -5.25
CA ALA A 64 -5.80 13.05 -5.96
C ALA A 64 -5.61 11.72 -6.72
N GLY A 65 -6.21 10.64 -6.21
CA GLY A 65 -6.13 9.31 -6.81
C GLY A 65 -4.85 8.52 -6.51
N TYR A 66 -3.89 9.05 -5.73
CA TYR A 66 -2.63 8.37 -5.40
C TYR A 66 -2.60 7.87 -3.96
N GLN A 67 -2.25 6.60 -3.78
CA GLN A 67 -2.14 5.96 -2.47
C GLN A 67 -1.00 4.94 -2.43
N THR A 68 -0.34 4.83 -1.27
CA THR A 68 0.69 3.82 -1.03
C THR A 68 0.56 3.22 0.37
N LEU A 69 1.29 2.14 0.61
CA LEU A 69 1.38 1.47 1.90
C LEU A 69 2.80 1.56 2.46
N PHE A 70 2.92 1.71 3.78
CA PHE A 70 4.16 1.46 4.52
C PHE A 70 3.94 0.32 5.50
N LEU A 71 4.99 -0.49 5.72
CA LEU A 71 4.97 -1.60 6.64
C LEU A 71 5.99 -1.36 7.76
N TYR A 72 5.56 -1.56 9.00
CA TYR A 72 6.41 -1.46 10.17
C TYR A 72 6.36 -2.76 10.97
N ARG A 73 7.51 -3.14 11.51
CA ARG A 73 7.66 -4.27 12.44
C ARG A 73 7.87 -3.73 13.85
N ARG A 74 7.17 -4.33 14.80
CA ARG A 74 7.32 -4.00 16.21
C ARG A 74 8.68 -4.48 16.74
N ASN A 75 9.33 -3.62 17.51
CA ASN A 75 10.52 -3.93 18.30
C ASN A 75 10.34 -3.33 19.70
N GLY A 76 9.87 -4.15 20.65
CA GLY A 76 9.46 -3.69 21.98
C GLY A 76 8.28 -2.70 21.91
N TYR A 77 8.52 -1.44 22.29
CA TYR A 77 7.53 -0.36 22.21
C TYR A 77 7.59 0.42 20.90
N GLN A 78 8.60 0.19 20.06
CA GLN A 78 8.84 0.93 18.82
C GLN A 78 8.32 0.16 17.59
N PHE A 79 8.16 0.88 16.49
CA PHE A 79 7.82 0.32 15.18
C PHE A 79 8.81 0.84 14.14
N SER A 80 9.68 -0.04 13.66
CA SER A 80 10.67 0.30 12.64
C SER A 80 10.16 -0.08 11.25
N PRO A 81 10.51 0.68 10.19
CA PRO A 81 10.21 0.28 8.82
C PRO A 81 10.68 -1.16 8.55
N ALA A 82 9.79 -1.98 8.00
CA ALA A 82 10.08 -3.38 7.69
C ALA A 82 10.65 -3.58 6.28
N THR A 83 10.59 -2.54 5.44
CA THR A 83 10.98 -2.56 4.04
C THR A 83 11.91 -1.39 3.72
N THR A 84 12.75 -1.53 2.70
CA THR A 84 13.74 -0.52 2.29
C THR A 84 13.14 0.72 1.63
N LYS A 85 11.90 0.58 1.13
CA LYS A 85 11.08 1.64 0.54
C LYS A 85 9.60 1.35 0.87
N PRO A 86 8.63 2.22 0.53
CA PRO A 86 7.22 1.95 0.78
C PRO A 86 6.81 0.58 0.24
N LEU A 87 6.00 -0.15 1.01
CA LEU A 87 5.48 -1.47 0.64
C LEU A 87 4.76 -1.40 -0.71
N GLY A 88 4.07 -0.29 -0.99
CA GLY A 88 3.40 -0.10 -2.28
C GLY A 88 4.34 -0.01 -3.47
N ASP A 89 5.52 0.58 -3.31
CA ASP A 89 6.51 0.64 -4.40
C ASP A 89 7.04 -0.76 -4.73
N LEU A 90 7.24 -1.59 -3.69
CA LEU A 90 7.63 -2.99 -3.87
C LEU A 90 6.50 -3.83 -4.50
N ALA A 91 5.24 -3.55 -4.16
CA ALA A 91 4.10 -4.22 -4.76
C ALA A 91 3.98 -3.90 -6.25
N TRP A 92 4.24 -2.65 -6.65
CA TRP A 92 4.31 -2.30 -8.06
C TRP A 92 5.47 -2.98 -8.79
N ASP A 93 6.66 -3.02 -8.19
CA ASP A 93 7.80 -3.76 -8.77
C ASP A 93 7.45 -5.23 -9.01
N TYR A 94 6.79 -5.86 -8.04
CA TYR A 94 6.32 -7.23 -8.17
C TYR A 94 5.32 -7.39 -9.32
N PHE A 95 4.29 -6.54 -9.39
CA PHE A 95 3.30 -6.60 -10.46
C PHE A 95 3.96 -6.44 -11.85
N PHE A 96 4.83 -5.45 -12.02
CA PHE A 96 5.50 -5.20 -13.29
C PHE A 96 6.55 -6.26 -13.67
N SER A 97 7.01 -7.08 -12.71
CA SER A 97 7.83 -8.27 -13.01
C SER A 97 7.01 -9.47 -13.50
N SER A 98 5.68 -9.42 -13.40
CA SER A 98 4.80 -10.55 -13.71
C SER A 98 4.27 -10.50 -15.16
N PRO A 99 3.84 -11.64 -15.72
CA PRO A 99 3.18 -11.65 -17.03
C PRO A 99 1.90 -10.82 -17.11
N ALA A 100 1.26 -10.51 -15.98
CA ALA A 100 0.01 -9.75 -15.93
C ALA A 100 0.17 -8.29 -16.35
N SER A 101 1.39 -7.74 -16.32
CA SER A 101 1.69 -6.37 -16.74
C SER A 101 1.95 -6.24 -18.24
N LYS A 102 1.85 -7.32 -19.03
CA LYS A 102 2.19 -7.32 -20.45
C LYS A 102 1.42 -6.23 -21.21
N GLY A 103 2.17 -5.36 -21.89
CA GLY A 103 1.62 -4.25 -22.68
C GLY A 103 1.35 -2.97 -21.88
N MET A 104 1.51 -3.00 -20.55
CA MET A 104 1.40 -1.84 -19.66
C MET A 104 2.76 -1.13 -19.55
N GLN A 105 2.75 0.18 -19.34
CA GLN A 105 3.96 0.99 -19.24
C GLN A 105 4.10 1.62 -17.86
N ARG A 106 5.31 1.56 -17.29
CA ARG A 106 5.71 2.25 -16.06
C ARG A 106 7.16 2.67 -16.19
N ASP A 107 7.49 3.90 -15.80
CA ASP A 107 8.87 4.28 -15.53
C ASP A 107 9.19 3.93 -14.06
N PRO A 108 10.08 2.96 -13.77
CA PRO A 108 10.42 2.60 -12.40
C PRO A 108 11.18 3.70 -11.64
N ARG A 109 11.67 4.75 -12.32
CA ARG A 109 12.34 5.90 -11.70
C ARG A 109 11.38 7.04 -11.34
N ASP A 110 10.15 7.01 -11.86
CA ASP A 110 9.11 7.99 -11.57
C ASP A 110 7.90 7.28 -10.95
N ARG A 111 7.69 7.52 -9.65
CA ARG A 111 6.56 6.97 -8.90
C ARG A 111 5.21 7.36 -9.50
N TYR A 112 5.13 8.54 -10.13
CA TYR A 112 3.90 9.09 -10.69
C TYR A 112 3.72 8.78 -12.18
N SER A 113 4.57 7.93 -12.75
CA SER A 113 4.45 7.49 -14.15
C SER A 113 3.17 6.70 -14.45
N LEU A 114 2.54 6.12 -13.42
CA LEU A 114 1.22 5.50 -13.50
C LEU A 114 0.16 6.49 -13.04
N ASN A 115 -0.82 6.78 -13.89
CA ASN A 115 -1.87 7.70 -13.51
C ASN A 115 -2.79 7.09 -12.45
N HIS A 116 -3.12 7.88 -11.43
CA HIS A 116 -3.95 7.47 -10.28
C HIS A 116 -3.54 6.13 -9.68
N ALA A 117 -2.23 5.92 -9.48
CA ALA A 117 -1.70 4.69 -8.92
C ALA A 117 -2.11 4.53 -7.44
N GLN A 118 -2.85 3.45 -7.16
CA GLN A 118 -3.36 3.12 -5.84
C GLN A 118 -2.83 1.78 -5.38
N VAL A 119 -2.21 1.78 -4.20
CA VAL A 119 -1.92 0.58 -3.43
C VAL A 119 -2.76 0.59 -2.16
N ASN A 120 -3.72 -0.33 -2.11
CA ASN A 120 -4.69 -0.43 -1.02
C ASN A 120 -4.42 -1.67 -0.17
N LEU A 121 -4.54 -1.51 1.16
CA LEU A 121 -4.66 -2.63 2.06
C LEU A 121 -6.06 -3.21 1.92
N LEU A 122 -6.18 -4.48 1.54
CA LEU A 122 -7.48 -5.12 1.47
C LEU A 122 -8.07 -5.22 2.89
N LYS A 123 -9.38 -5.04 3.04
CA LYS A 123 -10.07 -5.18 4.32
C LYS A 123 -9.76 -6.55 4.95
N GLY A 124 -9.59 -6.56 6.27
CA GLY A 124 -9.55 -7.79 7.07
C GLY A 124 -8.17 -8.15 7.61
N MET A 125 -7.18 -7.24 7.58
CA MET A 125 -5.89 -7.50 8.23
C MET A 125 -6.07 -7.83 9.72
N GLU A 126 -6.97 -7.15 10.42
CA GLU A 126 -7.22 -7.35 11.87
C GLU A 126 -7.84 -8.71 12.20
N GLU A 127 -8.41 -9.38 11.18
CA GLU A 127 -9.08 -10.68 11.28
C GLU A 127 -8.38 -11.73 10.41
N ASN A 128 -7.13 -11.47 9.99
CA ASN A 128 -6.34 -12.35 9.13
C ASN A 128 -7.10 -12.82 7.88
N TYR A 129 -7.90 -11.92 7.30
CA TYR A 129 -8.65 -12.10 6.06
C TYR A 129 -9.62 -13.27 6.05
N ALA A 130 -10.21 -13.61 7.20
CA ALA A 130 -11.17 -14.71 7.35
C ALA A 130 -12.27 -14.73 6.26
N TRP A 131 -12.74 -13.55 5.84
CA TRP A 131 -13.78 -13.41 4.81
C TRP A 131 -13.35 -13.86 3.40
N LEU A 132 -12.05 -13.98 3.11
CA LEU A 132 -11.55 -14.52 1.85
C LEU A 132 -11.63 -16.06 1.79
N GLY A 133 -12.16 -16.71 2.84
CA GLY A 133 -12.20 -18.17 2.95
C GLY A 133 -10.81 -18.78 3.09
N GLN A 134 -9.80 -17.95 3.35
CA GLN A 134 -8.41 -18.31 3.33
C GLN A 134 -7.89 -18.42 4.76
N GLN A 135 -7.36 -19.58 5.15
CA GLN A 135 -6.76 -19.78 6.46
C GLN A 135 -5.25 -19.58 6.35
N TRP A 136 -4.77 -18.46 6.88
CA TRP A 136 -3.34 -18.17 6.92
C TRP A 136 -2.77 -18.37 8.31
N PRO A 137 -1.66 -19.09 8.47
CA PRO A 137 -1.06 -19.24 9.78
C PRO A 137 -0.53 -17.89 10.28
N ASP A 138 -0.61 -17.68 11.59
CA ASP A 138 0.16 -16.66 12.32
C ASP A 138 0.07 -15.22 11.81
N SER A 139 -1.05 -14.80 11.22
CA SER A 139 -1.17 -13.43 10.67
C SER A 139 -0.07 -13.08 9.65
N ARG A 140 0.39 -14.09 8.90
CA ARG A 140 1.64 -14.06 8.12
C ARG A 140 1.62 -13.13 6.91
N TYR A 141 0.45 -12.73 6.40
CA TYR A 141 0.38 -12.06 5.10
C TYR A 141 -0.34 -10.73 5.18
N VAL A 142 0.07 -9.80 4.32
CA VAL A 142 -0.64 -8.56 4.03
C VAL A 142 -1.23 -8.68 2.62
N VAL A 143 -2.55 -8.54 2.49
CA VAL A 143 -3.21 -8.54 1.17
C VAL A 143 -3.30 -7.15 0.62
N ILE A 144 -2.81 -7.00 -0.60
CA ILE A 144 -2.64 -5.73 -1.27
C ILE A 144 -3.44 -5.76 -2.56
N SER A 145 -4.14 -4.67 -2.83
CA SER A 145 -4.88 -4.44 -4.07
C SER A 145 -4.26 -3.26 -4.82
N LEU A 146 -3.98 -3.47 -6.11
CA LEU A 146 -3.33 -2.52 -7.01
C LEU A 146 -4.32 -2.03 -8.07
N SER A 147 -4.36 -0.72 -8.28
CA SER A 147 -5.12 -0.09 -9.35
C SER A 147 -4.34 1.06 -9.97
N PHE A 148 -4.47 1.26 -11.27
CA PHE A 148 -4.08 2.50 -11.96
C PHE A 148 -4.98 2.65 -13.18
N ASP A 149 -5.05 3.85 -13.77
CA ASP A 149 -5.78 4.07 -15.01
C ASP A 149 -4.91 4.72 -16.09
N THR A 150 -5.48 4.88 -17.29
CA THR A 150 -4.80 5.51 -18.43
C THR A 150 -5.47 6.80 -18.87
N GLN A 151 -6.17 7.49 -17.96
CA GLN A 151 -6.83 8.76 -18.30
C GLN A 151 -5.80 9.79 -18.77
N GLY A 152 -6.14 10.55 -19.80
CA GLY A 152 -5.26 11.59 -20.36
C GLY A 152 -4.11 11.08 -21.25
N GLN A 153 -3.95 9.77 -21.44
CA GLN A 153 -2.96 9.22 -22.38
C GLN A 153 -3.45 9.29 -23.83
N GLU A 154 -2.59 9.75 -24.74
CA GLU A 154 -2.88 9.82 -26.18
C GLU A 154 -3.22 8.44 -26.78
N LYS A 155 -2.49 7.41 -26.32
CA LYS A 155 -2.70 6.00 -26.68
C LYS A 155 -2.88 5.20 -25.40
N PRO A 156 -4.14 4.91 -25.00
CA PRO A 156 -4.39 4.08 -23.83
C PRO A 156 -3.70 2.73 -23.96
N THR A 157 -3.05 2.30 -22.88
CA THR A 157 -2.50 0.96 -22.71
C THR A 157 -3.41 0.14 -21.78
N PRO A 158 -3.25 -1.18 -21.66
CA PRO A 158 -3.95 -1.94 -20.62
C PRO A 158 -3.71 -1.35 -19.22
N TRP A 159 -4.70 -1.47 -18.34
CA TRP A 159 -4.62 -1.03 -16.95
C TRP A 159 -5.16 -2.10 -16.00
N ILE A 160 -5.11 -1.84 -14.69
CA ILE A 160 -5.65 -2.76 -13.70
C ILE A 160 -6.59 -2.06 -12.72
N GLU A 161 -7.64 -2.77 -12.33
CA GLU A 161 -8.59 -2.38 -11.32
C GLU A 161 -8.68 -3.46 -10.24
N GLY A 162 -7.96 -3.24 -9.14
CA GLY A 162 -8.03 -4.07 -7.95
C GLY A 162 -7.25 -5.39 -8.04
N TRP A 163 -6.20 -5.47 -8.86
CA TRP A 163 -5.37 -6.67 -8.94
C TRP A 163 -4.71 -6.98 -7.60
N ARG A 164 -4.76 -8.24 -7.14
CA ARG A 164 -4.40 -8.62 -5.78
C ARG A 164 -3.10 -9.43 -5.70
N CYS A 165 -2.29 -9.13 -4.70
CA CYS A 165 -1.17 -9.97 -4.28
C CYS A 165 -1.08 -10.02 -2.75
N VAL A 166 -0.20 -10.87 -2.26
CA VAL A 166 0.14 -10.95 -0.83
C VAL A 166 1.60 -10.64 -0.63
N TYR A 167 1.91 -9.97 0.48
CA TYR A 167 3.26 -9.87 1.00
C TYR A 167 3.41 -10.80 2.20
N ASP A 168 4.38 -11.70 2.15
CA ASP A 168 4.70 -12.62 3.24
C ASP A 168 5.61 -11.94 4.27
N LEU A 169 5.09 -11.71 5.47
CA LEU A 169 5.79 -11.02 6.56
C LEU A 169 6.97 -11.83 7.14
N LYS A 170 7.00 -13.15 6.93
CA LYS A 170 8.12 -14.01 7.36
C LYS A 170 9.20 -14.09 6.28
N ALA A 171 8.80 -14.31 5.03
CA ALA A 171 9.75 -14.48 3.92
C ALA A 171 10.22 -13.14 3.32
N GLY A 172 9.46 -12.06 3.50
CA GLY A 172 9.74 -10.76 2.92
C GLY A 172 9.48 -10.69 1.41
N THR A 173 8.63 -11.56 0.88
CA THR A 173 8.41 -11.75 -0.57
C THR A 173 6.96 -11.61 -0.97
N PHE A 174 6.72 -11.19 -2.21
CA PHE A 174 5.39 -11.16 -2.81
C PHE A 174 5.03 -12.46 -3.51
N SER A 175 3.74 -12.80 -3.49
CA SER A 175 3.17 -13.87 -4.31
C SER A 175 1.70 -13.60 -4.68
N VAL A 176 1.16 -14.38 -5.63
CA VAL A 176 -0.27 -14.41 -5.94
C VAL A 176 -0.81 -15.79 -5.55
N PRO A 177 -1.59 -15.91 -4.47
CA PRO A 177 -2.27 -17.16 -4.14
C PRO A 177 -3.20 -17.60 -5.26
N ALA A 178 -3.34 -18.92 -5.47
CA ALA A 178 -4.18 -19.49 -6.52
C ALA A 178 -5.64 -18.99 -6.45
N GLY A 179 -6.18 -18.78 -5.24
CA GLY A 179 -7.53 -18.24 -5.04
C GLY A 179 -7.75 -16.83 -5.59
N PHE A 180 -6.69 -16.08 -5.93
CA PHE A 180 -6.82 -14.76 -6.56
C PHE A 180 -6.78 -14.81 -8.09
N ALA A 181 -6.50 -15.96 -8.71
CA ALA A 181 -6.30 -16.05 -10.15
C ALA A 181 -7.50 -15.54 -10.97
N GLU A 182 -8.71 -15.99 -10.66
CA GLU A 182 -9.92 -15.55 -11.37
C GLU A 182 -10.18 -14.05 -11.18
N HIS A 183 -10.03 -13.56 -9.95
CA HIS A 183 -10.17 -12.13 -9.64
C HIS A 183 -9.16 -11.29 -10.44
N ASN A 184 -7.89 -11.71 -10.43
CA ASN A 184 -6.80 -10.98 -11.08
C ASN A 184 -6.91 -11.00 -12.60
N ALA A 185 -7.41 -12.08 -13.19
CA ALA A 185 -7.70 -12.13 -14.62
C ALA A 185 -8.76 -11.08 -15.00
N LYS A 186 -9.80 -10.89 -14.16
CA LYS A 186 -10.84 -9.87 -14.37
C LYS A 186 -10.41 -8.45 -14.03
N ALA A 187 -9.35 -8.29 -13.24
CA ALA A 187 -8.82 -6.99 -12.84
C ALA A 187 -8.04 -6.32 -13.98
N VAL A 188 -7.50 -7.09 -14.93
CA VAL A 188 -6.82 -6.55 -16.11
C VAL A 188 -7.86 -6.02 -17.10
N ARG A 189 -7.69 -4.75 -17.49
CA ARG A 189 -8.54 -4.05 -18.44
C ARG A 189 -7.75 -3.74 -19.69
N ASN A 190 -8.44 -3.81 -20.83
CA ASN A 190 -7.88 -3.43 -22.12
C ASN A 190 -8.63 -2.20 -22.64
N PRO A 191 -7.93 -1.29 -23.35
CA PRO A 191 -8.58 -0.24 -24.10
C PRO A 191 -9.60 -0.86 -25.06
N GLN A 192 -10.79 -0.24 -25.17
CA GLN A 192 -11.66 -0.60 -26.27
C GLN A 192 -10.98 -0.21 -27.59
N PRO A 193 -11.03 -1.07 -28.63
CA PRO A 193 -10.66 -0.63 -29.96
C PRO A 193 -11.55 0.57 -30.32
N ARG A 194 -10.96 1.63 -30.90
CA ARG A 194 -11.77 2.72 -31.45
C ARG A 194 -12.72 2.09 -32.47
N SER A 195 -14.03 2.26 -32.26
CA SER A 195 -15.01 2.03 -33.31
C SER A 195 -14.69 2.99 -34.46
N GLU A 196 -14.39 2.43 -35.63
CA GLU A 196 -14.20 3.17 -36.89
C GLU A 196 -15.46 3.93 -37.31
#